data_AF-A0A382UDV7-F1
#
_entry.id   AF-A0A382UDV7-F1
#
_cell.length_a   1.000
_cell.length_b   1.000
_cell.length_c   1.000
_cell.angle_alpha   90.00
_cell.angle_beta   90.00
_cell.angle_gamma   90.00
#
_symmetry.space_group_name_H-M   'P 1'
#
loop_
_entity.id
_entity.type
_entity.pdbx_description
1 polymer ?
#
loop_
_entity_poly.entity_id
_entity_poly.type
_entity_poly.pdbx_seq_one_letter_code
_entity_poly.pdbx_strand_id
1 'polypeptide(L)'
;AGTRVRDVLEQHCPEWLKTSVGVSLNDEPLDFQMALHANGELAPLEPRGNASSMALEMCRHTTSHVLAQAVKELFNDVQVGIGPPTADGFYYDFLREDPFTPEDLKAIEKRMRKLIKTNQTLERLEMPKEEAEMIFAEKGEDLKVELVRDKGGDQVSCYQQGNFIDFCTGPHLPHTGKIPVIKLLHTAAAHWRPESGREDSPMMQRIYGTAFFSAEDLETFLDHREEAKKRDHRRLGIDLDLFHFDEKAGPGMAYWHPKGGTIRHQIEAFLCDEQLSRGYDVVYTPHIARKHLW
;
A
#
# COMPACT_ATOMS: atom_id res chain seq x y z
N ALA A 1 -17.23 -24.42 -11.83
CA ALA A 1 -16.92 -22.99 -12.03
C ALA A 1 -18.11 -22.18 -11.53
N GLY A 2 -17.89 -21.14 -10.74
CA GLY A 2 -18.95 -20.30 -10.15
C GLY A 2 -19.40 -20.67 -8.73
N THR A 3 -18.97 -21.83 -8.21
CA THR A 3 -19.19 -22.20 -6.79
C THR A 3 -18.31 -21.34 -5.89
N ARG A 4 -18.86 -20.82 -4.79
CA ARG A 4 -18.08 -20.02 -3.85
C ARG A 4 -17.11 -20.89 -3.07
N VAL A 5 -15.96 -20.32 -2.70
CA VAL A 5 -14.98 -20.99 -1.83
C VAL A 5 -15.65 -21.47 -0.54
N ARG A 6 -16.49 -20.66 0.10
CA ARG A 6 -17.23 -21.05 1.32
C ARG A 6 -18.02 -22.33 1.12
N ASP A 7 -18.79 -22.45 0.03
CA ASP A 7 -19.68 -23.59 -0.20
C ASP A 7 -18.88 -24.90 -0.36
N VAL A 8 -17.72 -24.83 -1.04
CA VAL A 8 -16.81 -25.98 -1.17
C VAL A 8 -16.23 -26.38 0.18
N LEU A 9 -15.78 -25.41 0.97
CA LEU A 9 -15.21 -25.68 2.29
C LEU A 9 -16.26 -26.25 3.25
N GLU A 10 -17.50 -25.75 3.25
CA GLU A 10 -18.57 -26.29 4.10
C GLU A 10 -18.85 -27.77 3.84
N GLN A 11 -18.70 -28.22 2.59
CA GLN A 11 -18.93 -29.61 2.20
C GLN A 11 -17.74 -30.54 2.47
N HIS A 12 -16.51 -30.04 2.27
CA HIS A 12 -15.32 -30.90 2.25
C HIS A 12 -14.35 -30.68 3.42
N CYS A 13 -14.15 -29.44 3.85
CA CYS A 13 -13.16 -29.05 4.87
C CYS A 13 -13.72 -27.93 5.79
N PRO A 14 -14.83 -28.17 6.52
CA PRO A 14 -15.53 -27.11 7.26
C PRO A 14 -14.71 -26.49 8.39
N GLU A 15 -13.67 -27.18 8.86
CA GLU A 15 -12.74 -26.66 9.87
C GLU A 15 -11.90 -25.49 9.36
N TRP A 16 -11.58 -25.43 8.06
CA TRP A 16 -10.78 -24.34 7.48
C TRP A 16 -11.47 -22.99 7.58
N LEU A 17 -12.80 -22.95 7.52
CA LEU A 17 -13.57 -21.72 7.72
C LEU A 17 -13.33 -21.06 9.09
N LYS A 18 -12.89 -21.84 10.08
CA LYS A 18 -12.58 -21.35 11.43
C LYS A 18 -11.10 -21.06 11.60
N THR A 19 -10.25 -21.96 11.10
CA THR A 19 -8.80 -21.94 11.35
C THR A 19 -8.01 -21.10 10.36
N SER A 20 -8.50 -20.88 9.15
CA SER A 20 -7.85 -20.09 8.11
C SER A 20 -8.47 -18.69 7.98
N VAL A 21 -7.83 -17.83 7.19
CA VAL A 21 -8.34 -16.49 6.83
C VAL A 21 -8.78 -16.40 5.36
N GLY A 22 -8.52 -17.47 4.61
CA GLY A 22 -8.74 -17.60 3.18
C GLY A 22 -8.17 -18.94 2.71
N VAL A 23 -8.08 -19.10 1.41
CA VAL A 23 -7.41 -20.24 0.77
C VAL A 23 -6.53 -19.74 -0.37
N SER A 24 -5.55 -20.52 -0.77
CA SER A 24 -4.90 -20.33 -2.06
C SER A 24 -5.41 -21.37 -3.05
N LEU A 25 -5.61 -20.95 -4.30
CA LEU A 25 -5.83 -21.84 -5.43
C LEU A 25 -4.68 -21.64 -6.41
N ASN A 26 -3.83 -22.66 -6.62
CA ASN A 26 -2.64 -22.56 -7.48
C ASN A 26 -1.76 -21.35 -7.14
N ASP A 27 -1.46 -21.15 -5.85
CA ASP A 27 -0.68 -20.02 -5.30
C ASP A 27 -1.30 -18.62 -5.46
N GLU A 28 -2.57 -18.51 -5.87
CA GLU A 28 -3.32 -17.24 -5.84
C GLU A 28 -4.27 -17.18 -4.64
N PRO A 29 -4.27 -16.07 -3.86
CA PRO A 29 -5.10 -15.96 -2.68
C PRO A 29 -6.57 -15.71 -3.05
N LEU A 30 -7.47 -16.42 -2.38
CA LEU A 30 -8.92 -16.29 -2.49
C LEU A 30 -9.53 -16.14 -1.09
N ASP A 31 -10.48 -15.21 -0.96
CA ASP A 31 -11.33 -15.19 0.22
C ASP A 31 -12.54 -16.13 0.07
N PHE A 32 -13.25 -16.35 1.18
CA PHE A 32 -14.34 -17.32 1.21
C PHE A 32 -15.56 -16.91 0.37
N GLN A 33 -15.69 -15.64 0.00
CA GLN A 33 -16.84 -15.13 -0.77
C GLN A 33 -16.59 -15.21 -2.28
N MET A 34 -15.33 -15.32 -2.72
CA MET A 34 -14.97 -15.43 -4.13
C MET A 34 -15.45 -16.74 -4.76
N ALA A 35 -15.77 -16.67 -6.05
CA ALA A 35 -16.12 -17.83 -6.86
C ALA A 35 -14.87 -18.52 -7.42
N LEU A 36 -14.92 -19.85 -7.52
CA LEU A 36 -13.88 -20.65 -8.16
C LEU A 36 -14.07 -20.68 -9.67
N HIS A 37 -13.09 -20.15 -10.41
CA HIS A 37 -13.11 -20.10 -11.88
C HIS A 37 -12.18 -21.13 -12.53
N ALA A 38 -11.25 -21.70 -11.78
CA ALA A 38 -10.32 -22.73 -12.24
C ALA A 38 -10.41 -23.99 -11.35
N ASN A 39 -10.00 -25.12 -11.92
CA ASN A 39 -9.71 -26.32 -11.14
C ASN A 39 -8.29 -26.23 -10.59
N GLY A 40 -8.05 -26.78 -9.41
CA GLY A 40 -6.73 -26.77 -8.78
C GLY A 40 -6.77 -27.31 -7.37
N GLU A 41 -5.63 -27.23 -6.70
CA GLU A 41 -5.50 -27.61 -5.29
C GLU A 41 -5.79 -26.39 -4.41
N LEU A 42 -6.66 -26.60 -3.41
CA LEU A 42 -6.93 -25.61 -2.38
C LEU A 42 -6.05 -25.88 -1.17
N ALA A 43 -5.35 -24.85 -0.68
CA ALA A 43 -4.62 -24.89 0.57
C ALA A 43 -5.11 -23.79 1.52
N PRO A 44 -5.22 -24.04 2.84
CA PRO A 44 -5.69 -23.04 3.79
C PRO A 44 -4.62 -21.97 4.02
N LEU A 45 -5.03 -20.70 4.03
CA LEU A 45 -4.18 -19.59 4.44
C LEU A 45 -4.29 -19.42 5.96
N GLU A 46 -3.32 -19.95 6.71
CA GLU A 46 -3.30 -19.79 8.17
C GLU A 46 -3.10 -18.32 8.57
N PRO A 47 -3.67 -17.85 9.69
CA PRO A 47 -3.47 -16.50 10.24
C PRO A 47 -2.07 -16.35 10.88
N ARG A 48 -1.05 -16.67 10.09
CA ARG A 48 0.37 -16.71 10.46
C ARG A 48 1.20 -16.35 9.25
N GLY A 49 2.49 -16.15 9.47
CA GLY A 49 3.46 -15.95 8.40
C GLY A 49 4.23 -14.65 8.53
N ASN A 50 5.28 -14.56 7.71
CA ASN A 50 6.16 -13.39 7.64
C ASN A 50 5.62 -12.34 6.65
N ALA A 51 6.40 -11.28 6.43
CA ALA A 51 6.04 -10.13 5.58
C ALA A 51 5.51 -10.48 4.17
N SER A 52 5.84 -11.66 3.63
CA SER A 52 5.49 -12.09 2.27
C SER A 52 4.36 -13.12 2.21
N SER A 53 3.66 -13.41 3.32
CA SER A 53 2.57 -14.39 3.28
C SER A 53 1.28 -13.79 2.68
N MET A 54 0.63 -14.56 1.81
CA MET A 54 -0.68 -14.23 1.24
C MET A 54 -1.73 -13.88 2.33
N ALA A 55 -1.69 -14.59 3.46
CA ALA A 55 -2.57 -14.32 4.60
C ALA A 55 -2.33 -12.92 5.18
N LEU A 56 -1.07 -12.49 5.28
CA LEU A 56 -0.72 -11.18 5.81
C LEU A 56 -1.06 -10.07 4.83
N GLU A 57 -0.90 -10.31 3.53
CA GLU A 57 -1.36 -9.41 2.47
C GLU A 57 -2.87 -9.17 2.55
N MET A 58 -3.68 -10.25 2.67
CA MET A 58 -5.13 -10.17 2.91
C MET A 58 -5.46 -9.39 4.18
N CYS A 59 -4.70 -9.60 5.26
CA CYS A 59 -4.86 -8.86 6.51
C CYS A 59 -4.62 -7.37 6.33
N ARG A 60 -3.54 -7.00 5.64
CA ARG A 60 -3.17 -5.60 5.37
C ARG A 60 -4.18 -4.93 4.43
N HIS A 61 -4.67 -5.65 3.43
CA HIS A 61 -5.71 -5.17 2.54
C HIS A 61 -7.03 -4.90 3.26
N THR A 62 -7.45 -5.83 4.13
CA THR A 62 -8.64 -5.60 4.98
C THR A 62 -8.43 -4.45 5.96
N THR A 63 -7.21 -4.30 6.47
CA THR A 63 -6.88 -3.18 7.37
C THR A 63 -6.91 -1.83 6.65
N SER A 64 -6.57 -1.78 5.36
CA SER A 64 -6.70 -0.55 4.56
C SER A 64 -8.17 -0.12 4.42
N HIS A 65 -9.10 -1.06 4.25
CA HIS A 65 -10.54 -0.76 4.26
C HIS A 65 -11.03 -0.25 5.62
N VAL A 66 -10.55 -0.85 6.71
CA VAL A 66 -10.83 -0.34 8.07
C VAL A 66 -10.27 1.08 8.27
N LEU A 67 -9.11 1.38 7.70
CA LEU A 67 -8.54 2.74 7.70
C LEU A 67 -9.47 3.70 6.94
N ALA A 68 -9.89 3.35 5.73
CA ALA A 68 -10.79 4.18 4.93
C ALA A 68 -12.13 4.44 5.65
N GLN A 69 -12.76 3.40 6.21
CA GLN A 69 -13.96 3.56 7.03
C GLN A 69 -13.72 4.46 8.25
N ALA A 70 -12.62 4.27 8.97
CA ALA A 70 -12.31 5.08 10.15
C ALA A 70 -12.14 6.56 9.79
N VAL A 71 -11.53 6.87 8.65
CA VAL A 71 -11.39 8.25 8.16
C VAL A 71 -12.75 8.82 7.78
N LYS A 72 -13.57 8.09 7.02
CA LYS A 72 -14.92 8.53 6.62
C LYS A 72 -15.86 8.80 7.80
N GLU A 73 -15.66 8.11 8.93
CA GLU A 73 -16.46 8.33 10.14
C GLU A 73 -15.95 9.47 11.03
N LEU A 74 -14.67 9.84 10.92
CA LEU A 74 -14.06 10.89 11.74
C LEU A 74 -14.06 12.25 11.05
N PHE A 75 -13.95 12.26 9.72
CA PHE A 75 -13.80 13.47 8.92
C PHE A 75 -14.91 13.54 7.89
N ASN A 76 -15.66 14.64 7.93
CA ASN A 76 -16.61 14.98 6.88
C ASN A 76 -15.84 15.43 5.63
N ASP A 77 -16.47 15.37 4.46
CA ASP A 77 -15.95 15.91 3.20
C ASP A 77 -14.58 15.35 2.76
N VAL A 78 -14.30 14.09 3.12
CA VAL A 78 -13.15 13.34 2.60
C VAL A 78 -13.63 12.36 1.52
N GLN A 79 -12.97 12.36 0.36
CA GLN A 79 -13.14 11.31 -0.64
C GLN A 79 -12.04 10.26 -0.52
N VAL A 80 -12.39 8.99 -0.70
CA VAL A 80 -11.44 7.87 -0.63
C VAL A 80 -10.90 7.52 -2.01
N GLY A 81 -9.58 7.40 -2.11
CA GLY A 81 -8.85 7.06 -3.32
C GLY A 81 -8.52 5.56 -3.42
N ILE A 82 -7.23 5.23 -3.51
CA ILE A 82 -6.75 3.84 -3.64
C ILE A 82 -6.01 3.45 -2.37
N GLY A 83 -6.20 2.21 -1.91
CA GLY A 83 -5.50 1.70 -0.73
C GLY A 83 -5.08 0.23 -0.82
N PRO A 84 -3.99 -0.06 -1.54
CA PRO A 84 -3.53 -1.43 -1.70
C PRO A 84 -2.70 -1.88 -0.49
N PRO A 85 -2.58 -3.21 -0.27
CA PRO A 85 -1.52 -3.74 0.57
C PRO A 85 -0.15 -3.49 -0.06
N THR A 86 0.89 -3.53 0.77
CA THR A 86 2.30 -3.45 0.37
C THR A 86 3.10 -4.52 1.09
N ALA A 87 4.34 -4.75 0.66
CA ALA A 87 5.26 -5.70 1.29
C ALA A 87 5.49 -5.45 2.79
N ASP A 88 5.38 -4.19 3.23
CA ASP A 88 5.62 -3.78 4.62
C ASP A 88 4.35 -3.33 5.36
N GLY A 89 3.19 -3.34 4.72
CA GLY A 89 1.96 -2.83 5.31
C GLY A 89 0.88 -2.52 4.28
N PHE A 90 0.36 -1.32 4.32
CA PHE A 90 -0.64 -0.80 3.39
C PHE A 90 -0.58 0.71 3.38
N TYR A 91 -1.26 1.32 2.41
CA TYR A 91 -1.59 2.73 2.49
C TYR A 91 -3.03 2.97 2.05
N TYR A 92 -3.53 4.18 2.25
CA TYR A 92 -4.75 4.64 1.61
C TYR A 92 -4.62 6.13 1.27
N ASP A 93 -5.04 6.50 0.05
CA ASP A 93 -5.05 7.88 -0.44
C ASP A 93 -6.39 8.55 -0.16
N PHE A 94 -6.35 9.79 0.32
CA PHE A 94 -7.51 10.59 0.65
C PHE A 94 -7.44 11.96 -0.02
N LEU A 95 -8.56 12.40 -0.59
CA LEU A 95 -8.71 13.77 -1.06
C LEU A 95 -9.42 14.56 0.04
N ARG A 96 -8.72 15.58 0.56
CA ARG A 96 -9.24 16.52 1.55
C ARG A 96 -8.40 17.79 1.52
N GLU A 97 -8.99 18.90 1.94
CA GLU A 97 -8.31 20.20 1.99
C GLU A 97 -7.20 20.23 3.06
N ASP A 98 -7.54 19.92 4.31
CA ASP A 98 -6.59 20.02 5.42
C ASP A 98 -5.66 18.79 5.52
N PRO A 99 -4.33 18.98 5.67
CA PRO A 99 -3.37 17.93 6.00
C PRO A 99 -3.72 17.13 7.27
N PHE A 100 -3.60 15.80 7.20
CA PHE A 100 -3.63 14.96 8.39
C PHE A 100 -2.48 15.30 9.34
N THR A 101 -2.82 15.55 10.59
CA THR A 101 -1.87 15.82 11.68
C THR A 101 -1.46 14.53 12.41
N PRO A 102 -0.37 14.55 13.19
CA PRO A 102 -0.03 13.42 14.08
C PRO A 102 -1.14 13.07 15.07
N GLU A 103 -1.92 14.07 15.51
CA GLU A 103 -3.07 13.91 16.39
C GLU A 103 -4.23 13.19 15.68
N ASP A 104 -4.47 13.53 14.40
CA ASP A 104 -5.45 12.83 13.56
C ASP A 104 -5.08 11.35 13.42
N LEU A 105 -3.80 11.04 13.16
CA LEU A 105 -3.35 9.64 13.07
C LEU A 105 -3.63 8.86 14.37
N LYS A 106 -3.44 9.48 15.55
CA LYS A 106 -3.78 8.84 16.83
C LYS A 106 -5.30 8.62 16.96
N ALA A 107 -6.11 9.59 16.53
CA ALA A 107 -7.57 9.49 16.55
C ALA A 107 -8.09 8.40 15.59
N ILE A 108 -7.56 8.36 14.36
CA ILE A 108 -7.86 7.35 13.33
C ILE A 108 -7.48 5.97 13.84
N GLU A 109 -6.25 5.77 14.34
CA GLU A 109 -5.81 4.48 14.85
C GLU A 109 -6.69 3.99 16.01
N LYS A 110 -7.12 4.91 16.90
CA LYS A 110 -8.08 4.60 17.97
C LYS A 110 -9.45 4.20 17.41
N ARG A 111 -9.92 4.85 16.34
CA ARG A 111 -11.20 4.49 15.70
C ARG A 111 -11.10 3.15 14.96
N MET A 112 -10.03 2.89 14.22
CA MET A 112 -9.76 1.59 13.58
C MET A 112 -9.82 0.45 14.60
N ARG A 113 -9.16 0.59 15.76
CA ARG A 113 -9.24 -0.42 16.84
C ARG A 113 -10.67 -0.63 17.36
N LYS A 114 -11.50 0.40 17.39
CA LYS A 114 -12.92 0.26 17.76
C LYS A 114 -13.69 -0.50 16.68
N LEU A 115 -13.47 -0.18 15.41
CA LEU A 115 -14.12 -0.85 14.27
C LEU A 115 -13.76 -2.33 14.22
N ILE A 116 -12.49 -2.69 14.39
CA ILE A 116 -12.03 -4.09 14.46
C ILE A 116 -12.79 -4.87 15.54
N LYS A 117 -13.01 -4.27 16.71
CA LYS A 117 -13.77 -4.89 17.82
C LYS A 117 -15.25 -5.09 17.52
N THR A 118 -15.83 -4.38 16.55
CA THR A 118 -17.22 -4.59 16.14
C THR A 118 -17.41 -5.84 15.31
N ASN A 119 -16.33 -6.46 14.85
CA ASN A 119 -16.35 -7.74 14.14
C ASN A 119 -17.24 -7.76 12.88
N GLN A 120 -17.27 -6.65 12.15
CA GLN A 120 -18.03 -6.51 10.90
C GLN A 120 -17.59 -7.58 9.88
N THR A 121 -18.55 -8.31 9.33
CA THR A 121 -18.36 -9.23 8.22
C THR A 121 -17.96 -8.47 6.96
N LEU A 122 -17.05 -9.04 6.17
CA LEU A 122 -16.74 -8.55 4.83
C LEU A 122 -17.63 -9.27 3.82
N GLU A 123 -18.49 -8.50 3.17
CA GLU A 123 -19.42 -9.00 2.17
C GLU A 123 -18.97 -8.57 0.78
N ARG A 124 -18.70 -9.55 -0.08
CA ARG A 124 -18.41 -9.31 -1.50
C ARG A 124 -19.73 -9.16 -2.25
N LEU A 125 -19.89 -8.03 -2.91
CA LEU A 125 -21.02 -7.72 -3.77
C LEU A 125 -20.54 -7.72 -5.22
N GLU A 126 -21.22 -8.47 -6.08
CA GLU A 126 -21.00 -8.44 -7.51
C GLU A 126 -22.22 -7.79 -8.16
N MET A 127 -21.97 -6.76 -8.96
CA MET A 127 -23.02 -5.93 -9.55
C MET A 127 -22.58 -5.37 -10.90
N PRO A 128 -23.55 -4.95 -11.75
CA PRO A 128 -23.25 -4.19 -12.95
C PRO A 128 -22.46 -2.92 -12.64
N LYS A 129 -21.57 -2.55 -13.56
CA LYS A 129 -20.74 -1.34 -13.45
C LYS A 129 -21.56 -0.09 -13.19
N GLU A 130 -22.68 0.08 -13.88
CA GLU A 130 -23.56 1.24 -13.77
C GLU A 130 -24.19 1.34 -12.37
N GLU A 131 -24.52 0.21 -11.74
CA GLU A 131 -25.05 0.17 -10.39
C GLU A 131 -24.00 0.61 -9.36
N ALA A 132 -22.75 0.14 -9.52
CA ALA A 132 -21.65 0.58 -8.67
C ALA A 132 -21.37 2.09 -8.83
N GLU A 133 -21.35 2.61 -10.07
CA GLU A 133 -21.20 4.05 -10.33
C GLU A 133 -22.30 4.86 -9.61
N MET A 134 -23.56 4.40 -9.66
CA MET A 134 -24.67 5.06 -8.95
C MET A 134 -24.47 5.05 -7.44
N ILE A 135 -24.10 3.91 -6.84
CA ILE A 135 -23.89 3.80 -5.39
C ILE A 135 -22.80 4.76 -4.91
N PHE A 136 -21.68 4.85 -5.63
CA PHE A 136 -20.60 5.77 -5.26
C PHE A 136 -20.97 7.24 -5.50
N ALA A 137 -21.70 7.54 -6.57
CA ALA A 137 -22.19 8.89 -6.84
C ALA A 137 -23.17 9.39 -5.75
N GLU A 138 -24.11 8.54 -5.32
CA GLU A 138 -25.05 8.86 -4.23
C GLU A 138 -24.34 9.09 -2.89
N LYS A 139 -23.17 8.47 -2.70
CA LYS A 139 -22.30 8.66 -1.52
C LYS A 139 -21.33 9.84 -1.65
N GLY A 140 -21.30 10.52 -2.80
CA GLY A 140 -20.38 11.63 -3.08
C GLY A 140 -18.91 11.21 -3.24
N GLU A 141 -18.67 9.96 -3.64
CA GLU A 141 -17.33 9.39 -3.84
C GLU A 141 -16.89 9.48 -5.32
N ASP A 142 -16.67 10.71 -5.81
CA ASP A 142 -16.39 10.95 -7.24
C ASP A 142 -15.14 10.20 -7.74
N LEU A 143 -14.10 10.10 -6.90
CA LEU A 143 -12.89 9.33 -7.22
C LEU A 143 -13.17 7.85 -7.44
N LYS A 144 -14.14 7.29 -6.70
CA LYS A 144 -14.56 5.88 -6.86
C LYS A 144 -15.39 5.69 -8.11
N VAL A 145 -16.27 6.65 -8.44
CA VAL A 145 -17.00 6.64 -9.72
C VAL A 145 -16.01 6.63 -10.89
N GLU A 146 -15.00 7.49 -10.87
CA GLU A 146 -13.94 7.50 -11.88
C GLU A 146 -13.19 6.17 -11.93
N LEU A 147 -12.84 5.61 -10.77
CA LEU A 147 -12.09 4.35 -10.69
C LEU A 147 -12.88 3.16 -11.25
N VAL A 148 -14.19 3.07 -10.94
CA VAL A 148 -15.10 2.07 -11.50
C VAL A 148 -15.21 2.24 -13.01
N ARG A 149 -15.36 3.48 -13.50
CA ARG A 149 -15.45 3.76 -14.93
C ARG A 149 -14.23 3.30 -15.71
N ASP A 150 -13.04 3.49 -15.14
CA ASP A 150 -11.79 3.22 -15.86
C ASP A 150 -11.30 1.78 -15.72
N LYS A 151 -11.49 1.16 -14.55
CA LYS A 151 -10.96 -0.19 -14.27
C LYS A 151 -12.01 -1.28 -14.25
N GLY A 152 -13.29 -0.93 -14.14
CA GLY A 152 -14.39 -1.90 -14.11
C GLY A 152 -14.73 -2.44 -15.50
N GLY A 153 -14.87 -3.76 -15.59
CA GLY A 153 -15.60 -4.41 -16.69
C GLY A 153 -17.12 -4.30 -16.52
N ASP A 154 -17.89 -5.04 -17.32
CA ASP A 154 -19.37 -5.01 -17.27
C ASP A 154 -19.93 -5.43 -15.90
N GLN A 155 -19.20 -6.30 -15.20
CA GLN A 155 -19.46 -6.71 -13.83
C GLN A 155 -18.27 -6.32 -12.96
N VAL A 156 -18.57 -5.70 -11.82
CA VAL A 156 -17.56 -5.23 -10.86
C VAL A 156 -17.83 -5.83 -9.49
N SER A 157 -16.77 -5.92 -8.68
CA SER A 157 -16.87 -6.33 -7.28
C SER A 157 -16.65 -5.17 -6.33
N CYS A 158 -17.47 -5.13 -5.30
CA CYS A 158 -17.30 -4.23 -4.16
C CYS A 158 -17.24 -5.05 -2.87
N TYR A 159 -16.58 -4.51 -1.85
CA TYR A 159 -16.59 -5.07 -0.50
C TYR A 159 -17.29 -4.14 0.47
N GLN A 160 -18.24 -4.68 1.21
CA GLN A 160 -18.97 -3.96 2.25
C GLN A 160 -18.55 -4.44 3.64
N GLN A 161 -18.27 -3.50 4.55
CA GLN A 161 -18.09 -3.73 5.99
C GLN A 161 -18.94 -2.73 6.79
N GLY A 162 -20.01 -3.23 7.40
CA GLY A 162 -21.02 -2.38 8.02
C GLY A 162 -21.61 -1.40 7.00
N ASN A 163 -21.46 -0.10 7.26
CA ASN A 163 -22.00 0.96 6.40
C ASN A 163 -21.00 1.44 5.32
N PHE A 164 -19.77 0.95 5.34
CA PHE A 164 -18.73 1.30 4.37
C PHE A 164 -18.71 0.30 3.23
N ILE A 165 -18.64 0.80 2.00
CA ILE A 165 -18.50 0.01 0.77
C ILE A 165 -17.32 0.56 -0.02
N ASP A 166 -16.55 -0.34 -0.63
CA ASP A 166 -15.39 0.04 -1.43
C ASP A 166 -15.32 -0.76 -2.74
N PHE A 167 -14.90 -0.11 -3.82
CA PHE A 167 -14.63 -0.77 -5.09
C PHE A 167 -13.29 -1.50 -4.99
N CYS A 168 -13.35 -2.82 -4.96
CA CYS A 168 -12.18 -3.65 -4.67
C CYS A 168 -12.37 -5.07 -5.22
N THR A 169 -11.30 -5.63 -5.76
CA THR A 169 -11.27 -7.01 -6.29
C THR A 169 -11.06 -8.06 -5.21
N GLY A 170 -10.66 -7.67 -4.01
CA GLY A 170 -10.22 -8.56 -2.94
C GLY A 170 -8.84 -9.18 -3.24
N PRO A 171 -8.47 -10.25 -2.52
CA PRO A 171 -9.23 -10.91 -1.44
C PRO A 171 -9.17 -10.15 -0.09
N HIS A 172 -10.12 -10.44 0.80
CA HIS A 172 -10.20 -9.90 2.17
C HIS A 172 -10.34 -10.97 3.25
N LEU A 173 -10.03 -10.60 4.49
CA LEU A 173 -10.36 -11.41 5.67
C LEU A 173 -11.89 -11.55 5.79
N PRO A 174 -12.40 -12.64 6.40
CA PRO A 174 -13.85 -12.88 6.49
C PRO A 174 -14.59 -11.82 7.33
N HIS A 175 -13.92 -11.24 8.32
CA HIS A 175 -14.46 -10.20 9.17
C HIS A 175 -13.33 -9.37 9.80
N THR A 176 -13.62 -8.13 10.16
CA THR A 176 -12.65 -7.17 10.71
C THR A 176 -11.99 -7.64 12.00
N GLY A 177 -12.65 -8.46 12.82
CA GLY A 177 -12.08 -8.99 14.06
C GLY A 177 -10.96 -10.03 13.88
N LYS A 178 -10.69 -10.50 12.65
CA LYS A 178 -9.49 -11.29 12.33
C LYS A 178 -8.22 -10.44 12.22
N ILE A 179 -8.34 -9.10 12.22
CA ILE A 179 -7.20 -8.17 12.27
C ILE A 179 -6.75 -8.04 13.73
N PRO A 180 -5.56 -8.52 14.13
CA PRO A 180 -5.23 -8.55 15.55
C PRO A 180 -4.43 -7.32 16.00
N VAL A 181 -3.33 -6.97 15.32
CA VAL A 181 -2.52 -5.79 15.67
C VAL A 181 -2.27 -4.89 14.47
N ILE A 182 -2.37 -3.58 14.71
CA ILE A 182 -2.23 -2.54 13.70
C ILE A 182 -1.38 -1.38 14.22
N LYS A 183 -0.71 -0.70 13.29
CA LYS A 183 0.02 0.55 13.56
C LYS A 183 -0.04 1.48 12.35
N LEU A 184 -0.48 2.73 12.55
CA LEU A 184 -0.27 3.79 11.56
C LEU A 184 1.15 4.35 11.70
N LEU A 185 1.79 4.59 10.56
CA LEU A 185 3.21 4.92 10.48
C LEU A 185 3.45 6.41 10.26
N HIS A 186 3.00 6.95 9.14
CA HIS A 186 3.23 8.34 8.74
C HIS A 186 2.28 8.72 7.60
N THR A 187 2.18 10.02 7.33
CA THR A 187 1.51 10.57 6.16
C THR A 187 2.53 10.97 5.09
N ALA A 188 2.09 11.01 3.83
CA ALA A 188 2.85 11.53 2.71
C ALA A 188 1.92 12.24 1.72
N ALA A 189 2.48 13.12 0.90
CA ALA A 189 1.78 13.64 -0.27
C ALA A 189 1.74 12.56 -1.37
N ALA A 190 0.63 12.50 -2.08
CA ALA A 190 0.44 11.67 -3.26
C ALA A 190 -0.31 12.49 -4.33
N HIS A 191 -0.47 11.93 -5.52
CA HIS A 191 -1.32 12.50 -6.56
C HIS A 191 -2.32 11.46 -7.03
N TRP A 192 -3.52 11.91 -7.34
CA TRP A 192 -4.52 11.04 -7.96
C TRP A 192 -4.05 10.64 -9.36
N ARG A 193 -3.75 9.35 -9.55
CA ARG A 193 -3.49 8.73 -10.87
C ARG A 193 -2.61 9.56 -11.83
N PRO A 194 -1.34 9.82 -11.50
CA PRO A 194 -0.44 10.59 -12.37
C PRO A 194 -0.20 9.95 -13.76
N GLU A 195 -0.45 8.64 -13.89
CA GLU A 195 -0.29 7.88 -15.14
C GLU A 195 -1.35 8.22 -16.21
N SER A 196 -2.45 8.88 -15.87
CA SER A 196 -3.49 9.25 -16.85
C SER A 196 -3.14 10.48 -17.70
N GLY A 197 -1.91 11.00 -17.61
CA GLY A 197 -1.46 12.16 -18.40
C GLY A 197 -2.19 13.46 -18.05
N ARG A 198 -2.86 13.50 -16.91
CA ARG A 198 -3.73 14.59 -16.47
C ARG A 198 -2.90 15.64 -15.74
N GLU A 199 -2.63 16.77 -16.37
CA GLU A 199 -1.82 17.87 -15.81
C GLU A 199 -2.41 18.45 -14.50
N ASP A 200 -3.71 18.29 -14.25
CA ASP A 200 -4.46 18.78 -13.08
C ASP A 200 -4.79 17.70 -12.05
N SER A 201 -4.00 16.62 -11.98
CA SER A 201 -4.21 15.53 -11.01
C SER A 201 -4.27 16.03 -9.56
N PRO A 202 -5.41 15.88 -8.85
CA PRO A 202 -5.55 16.37 -7.49
C PRO A 202 -4.45 15.87 -6.55
N MET A 203 -3.94 16.77 -5.70
CA MET A 203 -3.01 16.39 -4.64
C MET A 203 -3.78 15.63 -3.56
N MET A 204 -3.29 14.44 -3.23
CA MET A 204 -3.87 13.52 -2.27
C MET A 204 -2.98 13.44 -1.03
N GLN A 205 -3.58 13.01 0.07
CA GLN A 205 -2.86 12.68 1.29
C GLN A 205 -2.89 11.18 1.51
N ARG A 206 -1.71 10.58 1.55
CA ARG A 206 -1.53 9.17 1.80
C ARG A 206 -1.30 8.92 3.27
N ILE A 207 -2.03 7.98 3.86
CA ILE A 207 -1.73 7.45 5.20
C ILE A 207 -1.12 6.06 5.04
N TYR A 208 0.08 5.88 5.58
CA TYR A 208 0.74 4.57 5.66
C TYR A 208 0.43 3.89 6.98
N GLY A 209 0.18 2.57 6.92
CA GLY A 209 0.00 1.73 8.09
C GLY A 209 0.57 0.34 7.87
N THR A 210 0.58 -0.46 8.93
CA THR A 210 0.93 -1.88 8.87
C THR A 210 0.04 -2.68 9.81
N ALA A 211 -0.06 -3.97 9.54
CA ALA A 211 -0.81 -4.94 10.33
C ALA A 211 -0.05 -6.26 10.35
N PHE A 212 -0.13 -6.98 11.47
CA PHE A 212 0.47 -8.30 11.69
C PHE A 212 -0.48 -9.19 12.46
N PHE A 213 -0.29 -10.52 12.36
CA PHE A 213 -1.07 -11.49 13.12
C PHE A 213 -0.65 -11.61 14.59
N SER A 214 0.59 -11.21 14.93
CA SER A 214 1.12 -11.22 16.30
C SER A 214 1.70 -9.86 16.70
N ALA A 215 1.62 -9.55 17.99
CA ALA A 215 2.23 -8.33 18.55
C ALA A 215 3.76 -8.36 18.47
N GLU A 216 4.36 -9.54 18.61
CA GLU A 216 5.81 -9.76 18.53
C GLU A 216 6.35 -9.45 17.13
N ASP A 217 5.67 -9.88 16.07
CA ASP A 217 6.06 -9.57 14.68
C ASP A 217 5.96 -8.07 14.41
N LEU A 218 4.93 -7.41 14.94
CA LEU A 218 4.78 -5.96 14.81
C LEU A 218 5.91 -5.22 15.54
N GLU A 219 6.25 -5.62 16.75
CA GLU A 219 7.35 -5.03 17.52
C GLU A 219 8.68 -5.20 16.79
N THR A 220 8.98 -6.42 16.34
CA THR A 220 10.17 -6.73 15.52
C THR A 220 10.24 -5.86 14.27
N PHE A 221 9.12 -5.69 13.56
CA PHE A 221 9.04 -4.83 12.38
C PHE A 221 9.34 -3.36 12.72
N LEU A 222 8.78 -2.84 13.82
CA LEU A 222 8.99 -1.46 14.24
C LEU A 222 10.45 -1.23 14.66
N ASP A 223 11.06 -2.18 15.36
CA ASP A 223 12.47 -2.11 15.75
C ASP A 223 13.39 -2.07 14.53
N HIS A 224 13.16 -2.96 13.55
CA HIS A 224 13.89 -2.94 12.28
C HIS A 224 13.73 -1.60 11.55
N ARG A 225 12.54 -1.00 11.57
CA ARG A 225 12.28 0.29 10.96
C ARG A 225 13.04 1.43 11.65
N GLU A 226 13.08 1.44 12.98
CA GLU A 226 13.86 2.43 13.74
C GLU A 226 15.37 2.25 13.51
N GLU A 227 15.84 1.00 13.45
CA GLU A 227 17.22 0.67 13.10
C GLU A 227 17.59 1.11 11.67
N ALA A 228 16.68 0.98 10.71
CA ALA A 228 16.87 1.47 9.34
C ALA A 228 16.94 3.00 9.29
N LYS A 229 16.06 3.71 10.01
CA LYS A 229 16.11 5.18 10.11
C LYS A 229 17.44 5.68 10.68
N LYS A 230 18.04 4.95 11.62
CA LYS A 230 19.37 5.30 12.14
C LYS A 230 20.46 5.24 11.08
N ARG A 231 20.28 4.42 10.04
CA ARG A 231 21.25 4.21 8.95
C ARG A 231 20.88 4.96 7.67
N ASP A 232 19.92 5.87 7.72
CA ASP A 232 19.52 6.68 6.58
C ASP A 232 20.65 7.62 6.14
N HIS A 233 21.11 7.47 4.90
CA HIS A 233 22.20 8.28 4.34
C HIS A 233 21.89 9.78 4.32
N ARG A 234 20.62 10.20 4.29
CA ARG A 234 20.23 11.61 4.34
C ARG A 234 20.48 12.20 5.72
N ARG A 235 20.24 11.40 6.77
CA ARG A 235 20.54 11.76 8.15
C ARG A 235 22.04 11.73 8.40
N LEU A 236 22.68 10.60 8.10
CA LEU A 236 24.11 10.42 8.29
C LEU A 236 24.95 11.38 7.44
N GLY A 237 24.50 11.71 6.24
CA GLY A 237 25.18 12.66 5.36
C GLY A 237 25.29 14.05 5.98
N ILE A 238 24.26 14.49 6.69
CA ILE A 238 24.26 15.74 7.45
C ILE A 238 25.08 15.57 8.74
N ASP A 239 24.78 14.54 9.54
CA ASP A 239 25.41 14.31 10.86
C ASP A 239 26.94 14.16 10.75
N LEU A 240 27.42 13.55 9.66
CA LEU A 240 28.84 13.31 9.41
C LEU A 240 29.51 14.39 8.54
N ASP A 241 28.77 15.42 8.13
CA ASP A 241 29.27 16.53 7.32
C ASP A 241 29.81 16.05 5.95
N LEU A 242 29.03 15.22 5.25
CA LEU A 242 29.39 14.62 3.96
C LEU A 242 28.83 15.43 2.79
N PHE A 243 27.58 15.85 2.87
CA PHE A 243 26.90 16.63 1.83
C PHE A 243 25.69 17.36 2.38
N HIS A 244 25.18 18.32 1.61
CA HIS A 244 23.86 18.91 1.80
C HIS A 244 23.16 19.20 0.46
N PHE A 245 21.88 19.54 0.51
CA PHE A 245 21.12 20.07 -0.61
C PHE A 245 20.70 21.50 -0.29
N ASP A 246 20.93 22.44 -1.21
CA ASP A 246 20.50 23.84 -1.08
C ASP A 246 19.31 24.09 -2.01
N GLU A 247 18.21 24.60 -1.47
CA GLU A 247 17.01 24.93 -2.23
C GLU A 247 17.28 25.96 -3.34
N LYS A 248 18.25 26.87 -3.15
CA LYS A 248 18.64 27.89 -4.14
C LYS A 248 19.31 27.29 -5.36
N ALA A 249 19.97 26.15 -5.22
CA ALA A 249 20.59 25.45 -6.33
C ALA A 249 19.54 24.70 -7.15
N GLY A 250 18.52 24.18 -6.48
CA GLY A 250 17.41 23.45 -7.07
C GLY A 250 17.32 22.00 -6.56
N PRO A 251 16.18 21.34 -6.78
CA PRO A 251 15.92 20.00 -6.27
C PRO A 251 16.92 18.99 -6.85
N GLY A 252 17.46 18.13 -5.99
CA GLY A 252 18.39 17.06 -6.38
C GLY A 252 19.85 17.50 -6.59
N MET A 253 20.19 18.78 -6.37
CA MET A 253 21.56 19.28 -6.52
C MET A 253 22.35 19.15 -5.21
N ALA A 254 23.10 18.06 -5.08
CA ALA A 254 23.92 17.78 -3.90
C ALA A 254 25.25 18.57 -3.91
N TYR A 255 25.56 19.23 -2.80
CA TYR A 255 26.87 19.83 -2.53
C TYR A 255 27.71 18.88 -1.68
N TRP A 256 28.81 18.39 -2.25
CA TRP A 256 29.73 17.50 -1.56
C TRP A 256 30.73 18.28 -0.71
N HIS A 257 30.75 18.00 0.59
CA HIS A 257 31.71 18.60 1.53
C HIS A 257 33.07 17.90 1.43
N PRO A 258 34.16 18.42 2.02
CA PRO A 258 35.49 17.81 1.90
C PRO A 258 35.54 16.31 2.25
N LYS A 259 34.83 15.88 3.30
CA LYS A 259 34.75 14.46 3.71
C LYS A 259 34.01 13.62 2.67
N GLY A 260 32.83 14.05 2.24
CA GLY A 260 32.06 13.36 1.20
C GLY A 260 32.79 13.33 -0.15
N GLY A 261 33.44 14.44 -0.51
CA GLY A 261 34.29 14.55 -1.69
C GLY A 261 35.47 13.58 -1.67
N THR A 262 36.08 13.36 -0.51
CA THR A 262 37.17 12.37 -0.36
C THR A 262 36.65 10.95 -0.57
N ILE A 263 35.50 10.58 0.03
CA ILE A 263 34.87 9.27 -0.18
C ILE A 263 34.56 9.06 -1.66
N ARG A 264 33.92 10.05 -2.29
CA ARG A 264 33.61 10.02 -3.72
C ARG A 264 34.86 9.84 -4.58
N HIS A 265 35.91 10.62 -4.32
CA HIS A 265 37.16 10.54 -5.06
C HIS A 265 37.81 9.16 -4.97
N GLN A 266 37.80 8.53 -3.79
CA GLN A 266 38.34 7.18 -3.61
C GLN A 266 37.56 6.14 -4.42
N ILE A 267 36.23 6.25 -4.48
CA ILE A 267 35.39 5.36 -5.29
C ILE A 267 35.65 5.57 -6.78
N GLU A 268 35.72 6.84 -7.24
CA GLU A 268 35.99 7.18 -8.65
C GLU A 268 37.37 6.69 -9.09
N ALA A 269 38.41 6.85 -8.26
CA ALA A 269 39.75 6.38 -8.54
C ALA A 269 39.80 4.84 -8.67
N PHE A 270 39.23 4.13 -7.71
CA PHE A 270 39.13 2.67 -7.75
C PHE A 270 38.42 2.18 -9.02
N LEU A 271 37.28 2.79 -9.36
CA LEU A 271 36.52 2.42 -10.55
C LEU A 271 37.32 2.63 -11.84
N CYS A 272 38.03 3.75 -11.94
CA CYS A 272 38.88 4.07 -13.09
C CYS A 272 39.98 3.01 -13.26
N ASP A 273 40.67 2.66 -12.18
CA ASP A 273 41.73 1.66 -12.18
C ASP A 273 41.21 0.28 -12.61
N GLU A 274 40.07 -0.15 -12.08
CA GLU A 274 39.40 -1.41 -12.47
C GLU A 274 39.01 -1.41 -13.96
N GLN A 275 38.45 -0.32 -14.47
CA GLN A 275 38.06 -0.18 -15.87
C GLN A 275 39.27 -0.28 -16.80
N LEU A 276 40.34 0.45 -16.50
CA LEU A 276 41.58 0.42 -17.27
C LEU A 276 42.19 -0.99 -17.30
N SER A 277 42.23 -1.68 -16.15
CA SER A 277 42.75 -3.06 -16.08
C SER A 277 41.98 -4.06 -16.93
N ARG A 278 40.72 -3.76 -17.25
CA ARG A 278 39.81 -4.60 -18.06
C ARG A 278 39.75 -4.16 -19.52
N GLY A 279 40.61 -3.22 -19.93
CA GLY A 279 40.73 -2.76 -21.32
C GLY A 279 39.66 -1.76 -21.75
N TYR A 280 39.04 -1.04 -20.82
CA TYR A 280 38.19 0.09 -21.16
C TYR A 280 39.04 1.32 -21.49
N ASP A 281 38.64 2.06 -22.52
CA ASP A 281 39.23 3.36 -22.86
C ASP A 281 38.50 4.50 -22.14
N VAL A 282 39.25 5.35 -21.44
CA VAL A 282 38.69 6.52 -20.74
C VAL A 282 38.46 7.68 -21.71
N VAL A 283 37.24 8.18 -21.76
CA VAL A 283 36.84 9.33 -22.60
C VAL A 283 36.12 10.40 -21.78
N TYR A 284 36.15 11.65 -22.25
CA TYR A 284 35.43 12.78 -21.66
C TYR A 284 34.57 13.45 -22.74
N THR A 285 33.29 13.68 -22.43
CA THR A 285 32.31 14.27 -23.37
C THR A 285 31.63 15.51 -22.76
N PRO A 286 31.15 16.46 -23.58
CA PRO A 286 30.40 17.62 -23.09
C PRO A 286 29.07 17.24 -22.42
N HIS A 287 28.71 17.92 -21.32
CA HIS A 287 27.43 17.71 -20.63
C HIS A 287 26.21 18.26 -21.38
N ILE A 288 26.41 19.13 -22.37
CA ILE A 288 25.34 19.80 -23.12
C ILE A 288 25.55 19.54 -24.62
N ALA A 289 24.47 19.13 -25.30
CA ALA A 289 24.44 18.85 -26.73
C ALA A 289 23.18 19.42 -27.39
N ARG A 290 23.16 19.45 -28.73
CA ARG A 290 21.97 19.88 -29.49
C ARG A 290 20.84 18.87 -29.32
N LYS A 291 19.60 19.35 -29.27
CA LYS A 291 18.39 18.53 -29.03
C LYS A 291 18.29 17.27 -29.90
N HIS A 292 18.68 17.33 -31.17
CA HIS A 292 18.57 16.20 -32.10
C HIS A 292 19.48 14.99 -31.79
N LEU A 293 20.39 15.10 -30.81
CA LEU A 293 21.22 13.99 -30.36
C LEU A 293 20.46 13.01 -29.46
N TRP A 294 19.34 13.44 -28.86
CA TRP A 294 18.48 12.68 -27.97
C TRP A 294 17.13 12.39 -28.63
#